data_AF-A0A2S9G556-F1
#
_entry.id   AF-A0A2S9G556-F1
#
_cell.length_a   1.000
_cell.length_b   1.000
_cell.length_c   1.000
_cell.angle_alpha   90.00
_cell.angle_beta   90.00
_cell.angle_gamma   90.00
#
_symmetry.space_group_name_H-M   'P 1'
#
loop_
_entity.id
_entity.type
_entity.pdbx_description
1 polymer ?
#
loop_
_entity_poly.entity_id
_entity_poly.type
_entity_poly.pdbx_seq_one_letter_code
_entity_poly.pdbx_strand_id
1 'polypeptide(L)'
;LVRYGLDVCAVWCGQGRGDTCAATLVTDLAAGTGLAAVRTRDGLEQAGELPPWLGDTAFHLSHRSALVRKDPAHYRPLFPEVPDD
;
A
#
# COMPACT_ATOMS: atom_id res chain seq x y z
N LEU A 1 8.58 0.10 4.03
CA LEU A 1 7.18 -0.40 4.16
C LEU A 1 6.32 0.40 5.14
N VAL A 2 6.79 0.72 6.37
CA VAL A 2 5.96 1.39 7.40
C VAL A 2 5.37 2.73 6.95
N ARG A 3 6.13 3.59 6.25
CA ARG A 3 5.60 4.85 5.67
C ARG A 3 4.36 4.61 4.81
N TYR A 4 4.45 3.66 3.87
CA TYR A 4 3.33 3.29 3.01
C TYR A 4 2.13 2.79 3.83
N GLY A 5 2.35 1.95 4.84
CA GLY A 5 1.27 1.50 5.73
C GLY A 5 0.58 2.66 6.44
N LEU A 6 1.34 3.64 6.93
CA LEU A 6 0.78 4.83 7.57
C LEU A 6 0.04 5.75 6.59
N ASP A 7 0.46 5.84 5.32
CA ASP A 7 -0.29 6.52 4.27
C ASP A 7 -1.66 5.86 4.05
N VAL A 8 -1.72 4.53 4.03
CA VAL A 8 -2.97 3.77 3.92
C VAL A 8 -3.88 4.02 5.14
N CYS A 9 -3.34 3.95 6.36
CA CYS A 9 -4.09 4.26 7.58
C CYS A 9 -4.66 5.68 7.57
N ALA A 10 -3.89 6.67 7.10
CA ALA A 10 -4.34 8.05 7.00
C ALA A 10 -5.53 8.21 6.04
N VAL A 11 -5.46 7.58 4.86
CA VAL A 11 -6.57 7.57 3.89
C VAL A 11 -7.80 6.84 4.44
N TRP A 12 -7.60 5.76 5.20
CA TRP A 12 -8.68 5.02 5.85
C TRP A 12 -9.40 5.84 6.92
N CYS A 13 -8.63 6.46 7.83
CA CYS A 13 -9.17 7.37 8.84
C CYS A 13 -9.86 8.59 8.21
N GLY A 14 -9.31 9.12 7.12
CA GLY A 14 -9.93 10.22 6.36
C GLY A 14 -11.32 9.91 5.82
N GLN A 15 -11.68 8.63 5.67
CA GLN A 15 -13.02 8.17 5.30
C GLN A 15 -13.96 7.98 6.51
N GLY A 16 -13.57 8.44 7.71
CA GLY A 16 -14.36 8.37 8.93
C GLY A 16 -14.33 7.00 9.65
N ARG A 17 -13.36 6.15 9.32
CA ARG A 17 -13.24 4.79 9.86
C ARG A 17 -12.15 4.74 10.96
N GLY A 18 -12.32 3.85 11.94
CA GLY A 18 -11.31 3.63 12.97
C GLY A 18 -10.11 2.83 12.44
N ASP A 19 -8.90 3.22 12.84
CA ASP A 19 -7.66 2.50 12.55
C ASP A 19 -7.14 1.75 13.79
N THR A 20 -6.61 0.54 13.56
CA THR A 20 -5.96 -0.29 14.58
C THR A 20 -4.52 -0.66 14.19
N CYS A 21 -4.04 -0.22 13.02
CA CYS A 21 -2.76 -0.67 12.47
C CYS A 21 -1.62 0.32 12.73
N ALA A 22 -1.87 1.64 12.72
CA ALA A 22 -0.81 2.64 12.74
C ALA A 22 0.09 2.55 13.99
N ALA A 23 -0.50 2.33 15.16
CA ALA A 23 0.23 2.20 16.41
C ALA A 23 1.18 1.00 16.40
N THR A 24 0.71 -0.16 15.92
CA THR A 24 1.53 -1.37 15.78
C THR A 24 2.66 -1.16 14.78
N LEU A 25 2.37 -0.56 13.62
CA LEU A 25 3.39 -0.28 12.60
C LEU A 25 4.55 0.59 13.12
N VAL A 26 4.26 1.61 13.94
CA VAL A 26 5.28 2.47 14.55
C VAL A 26 6.04 1.73 15.65
N THR A 27 5.33 0.98 16.49
CA THR A 27 5.92 0.21 17.59
C THR A 27 6.92 -0.82 17.06
N ASP A 28 6.53 -1.58 16.04
CA ASP A 28 7.37 -2.63 15.46
C ASP A 28 8.56 -2.04 14.70
N LEU A 29 8.41 -0.87 14.07
CA LEU A 29 9.53 -0.17 13.45
C LEU A 29 10.60 0.18 14.49
N ALA A 30 10.19 0.80 15.58
CA ALA A 30 11.10 1.21 16.65
C ALA A 30 11.78 -0.01 17.29
N ALA A 31 11.02 -1.05 17.62
CA ALA A 31 11.54 -2.27 18.21
C ALA A 31 12.49 -3.04 17.27
N GLY A 32 12.15 -3.15 15.98
CA GLY A 32 12.91 -3.94 15.02
C GLY A 32 14.13 -3.26 14.42
N THR A 33 14.19 -1.92 14.43
CA THR A 33 15.26 -1.15 13.75
C THR A 33 15.97 -0.12 14.62
N GLY A 34 15.42 0.22 15.78
CA GLY A 34 15.90 1.31 16.63
C GLY A 34 15.60 2.72 16.08
N LEU A 35 14.90 2.84 14.94
CA LEU A 35 14.52 4.14 14.39
C LEU A 35 13.46 4.82 15.27
N ALA A 36 13.79 6.01 15.76
CA ALA A 36 12.88 6.81 16.58
C ALA A 36 11.75 7.48 15.79
N ALA A 37 11.87 7.57 14.45
CA ALA A 37 10.88 8.21 13.59
C ALA A 37 10.77 7.50 12.25
N VAL A 38 9.55 7.51 11.69
CA VAL A 38 9.29 7.00 10.34
C VAL A 38 9.83 8.01 9.33
N ARG A 39 10.68 7.54 8.42
CA ARG A 39 11.23 8.37 7.33
C ARG A 39 10.13 8.89 6.39
N THR A 40 10.37 10.04 5.78
CA THR A 40 9.50 10.62 4.76
C THR A 40 9.53 9.79 3.47
N ARG A 41 8.53 9.98 2.61
CA ARG A 41 8.50 9.38 1.27
C ARG A 41 9.76 9.75 0.47
N ASP A 42 10.10 11.02 0.42
CA ASP A 42 11.24 11.51 -0.38
C ASP A 42 12.57 10.97 0.14
N GLY A 43 12.74 10.85 1.46
CA GLY A 43 13.93 10.26 2.05
C GLY A 43 14.07 8.77 1.72
N LEU A 44 12.95 8.04 1.62
CA LEU A 44 12.94 6.64 1.17
C LEU A 44 13.19 6.52 -0.33
N GLU A 45 12.66 7.44 -1.13
CA GLU A 45 12.87 7.49 -2.58
C GLU A 45 14.36 7.70 -2.91
N GLN A 46 14.99 8.69 -2.27
CA GLN A 46 16.42 8.98 -2.43
C GLN A 46 17.31 7.80 -2.01
N ALA A 47 16.87 7.03 -1.00
CA ALA A 47 17.58 5.84 -0.53
C ALA A 47 17.30 4.58 -1.37
N GLY A 48 16.37 4.62 -2.33
CA GLY A 48 15.95 3.43 -3.09
C GLY A 48 15.17 2.41 -2.24
N GLU A 49 14.51 2.86 -1.18
CA GLU A 49 13.83 2.02 -0.18
C GLU A 49 12.30 2.12 -0.22
N LEU A 50 11.76 2.70 -1.29
CA LEU A 50 10.33 2.59 -1.56
C LEU A 50 9.96 1.12 -1.86
N PRO A 51 8.69 0.73 -1.62
CA PRO A 51 8.25 -0.60 -2.01
C PRO A 51 8.52 -0.83 -3.51
N PRO A 52 9.09 -1.98 -3.90
CA PRO A 52 9.58 -2.20 -5.27
C PRO A 52 8.47 -2.23 -6.32
N TRP A 53 7.23 -2.48 -5.91
CA TRP A 53 6.05 -2.46 -6.78
C TRP A 53 5.46 -1.05 -6.99
N LEU A 54 5.92 -0.04 -6.24
CA LEU A 54 5.34 1.30 -6.29
C LEU A 54 5.72 1.96 -7.63
N GLY A 55 4.73 2.26 -8.46
CA GLY A 55 4.92 2.77 -9.83
C GLY A 55 5.11 1.70 -10.90
N ASP A 56 5.26 0.42 -10.55
CA ASP A 56 5.41 -0.67 -11.52
C ASP A 56 4.06 -0.98 -12.20
N THR A 57 3.90 -0.52 -13.45
CA THR A 57 2.66 -0.69 -14.21
C THR A 57 2.34 -2.16 -14.49
N ALA A 58 3.34 -2.99 -14.75
CA ALA A 58 3.11 -4.42 -15.03
C ALA A 58 2.61 -5.14 -13.77
N PHE A 59 3.21 -4.83 -12.61
CA PHE A 59 2.72 -5.32 -11.32
C PHE A 59 1.28 -4.89 -11.06
N HIS A 60 0.94 -3.62 -11.28
CA HIS A 60 -0.42 -3.11 -11.06
C HIS A 60 -1.45 -3.75 -11.99
N LEU A 61 -1.09 -4.00 -13.25
CA LEU A 61 -1.97 -4.72 -14.19
C LEU A 61 -2.22 -6.15 -13.72
N SER A 62 -1.16 -6.90 -13.38
CA SER A 62 -1.32 -8.27 -12.87
C SER A 62 -2.19 -8.34 -11.62
N HIS A 63 -2.04 -7.39 -10.69
CA HIS A 63 -2.90 -7.31 -9.51
C HIS A 63 -4.37 -7.07 -9.87
N ARG A 64 -4.65 -6.17 -10.82
CA ARG A 64 -6.02 -5.90 -11.29
C ARG A 64 -6.62 -7.11 -11.99
N SER A 65 -5.86 -7.82 -12.83
CA SER A 65 -6.29 -9.08 -13.45
C SER A 65 -6.69 -10.12 -12.40
N ALA A 66 -5.88 -10.26 -11.34
CA ALA A 66 -6.20 -11.14 -10.22
C ALA A 66 -7.48 -10.72 -9.46
N LEU A 67 -7.73 -9.42 -9.28
CA LEU A 67 -8.97 -8.92 -8.67
C LEU A 67 -10.19 -9.24 -9.54
N VAL A 68 -10.09 -8.97 -10.84
CA VAL A 68 -11.14 -9.30 -11.81
C VAL A 68 -11.48 -10.79 -11.77
N ARG A 69 -10.47 -11.66 -11.74
CA ARG A 69 -10.68 -13.11 -11.62
C ARG A 69 -11.33 -13.51 -10.30
N LYS A 70 -10.98 -12.83 -9.21
CA LYS A 70 -11.48 -13.12 -7.85
C LYS A 70 -12.97 -12.81 -7.70
N ASP A 71 -13.44 -11.69 -8.24
CA ASP A 71 -14.85 -11.30 -8.22
C ASP A 71 -15.19 -10.45 -9.46
N PRO A 72 -15.53 -11.11 -10.60
CA PRO A 72 -15.76 -10.40 -11.84
C PRO A 72 -16.91 -9.40 -11.75
N ALA A 73 -17.98 -9.72 -11.02
CA ALA A 73 -19.15 -8.86 -10.88
C ALA A 73 -18.80 -7.54 -10.18
N HIS A 74 -17.93 -7.60 -9.17
CA HIS A 74 -17.47 -6.41 -8.46
C HIS A 74 -16.39 -5.63 -9.21
N TYR A 75 -15.39 -6.31 -9.77
CA TYR A 75 -14.17 -5.66 -10.28
C TYR A 75 -14.19 -5.34 -11.78
N ARG A 76 -14.98 -6.03 -12.63
CA ARG A 76 -15.09 -5.66 -14.07
C ARG A 76 -15.57 -4.23 -14.29
N PRO A 77 -16.57 -3.71 -13.55
CA PRO A 77 -16.98 -2.30 -13.70
C PRO A 77 -15.87 -1.30 -13.36
N LEU A 78 -14.91 -1.67 -12.50
CA LEU A 78 -13.79 -0.82 -12.09
C LEU A 78 -12.58 -0.94 -13.06
N PHE A 79 -12.42 -2.12 -13.67
CA PHE A 79 -11.30 -2.46 -14.55
C PHE A 79 -11.80 -3.09 -15.87
N PRO A 80 -12.52 -2.31 -16.71
CA PRO A 80 -13.17 -2.86 -17.91
C PRO A 80 -12.16 -3.44 -18.92
N GLU A 81 -11.02 -2.76 -19.08
CA GLU A 81 -10.00 -3.09 -20.09
C GLU A 81 -8.93 -4.07 -19.60
N VAL A 82 -8.98 -4.50 -18.34
CA VAL A 82 -7.93 -5.36 -17.77
C VAL A 82 -8.27 -6.83 -18.04
N PRO A 83 -7.45 -7.61 -18.78
CA PRO A 83 -7.70 -9.04 -19.00
C PRO A 83 -7.79 -9.83 -17.67
N ASP A 84 -8.47 -10.97 -17.65
CA ASP A 84 -8.62 -11.83 -16.47
C ASP A 84 -7.61 -13.00 -16.39
N ASP A 85 -6.59 -12.97 -17.25
CA ASP A 85 -5.52 -13.98 -17.34
C ASP A 85 -4.50 -13.93 -16.19
#